data_AF-A0A4Y8UV34-F1
#
_entry.id   AF-A0A4Y8UV34-F1
#
_cell.length_a   1.000
_cell.length_b   1.000
_cell.length_c   1.000
_cell.angle_alpha   90.00
_cell.angle_beta   90.00
_cell.angle_gamma   90.00
#
_symmetry.space_group_name_H-M   'P 1'
#
loop_
_entity.id
_entity.type
_entity.pdbx_description
1 polymer ?
#
loop_
_entity_poly.entity_id
_entity_poly.type
_entity_poly.pdbx_seq_one_letter_code
_entity_poly.pdbx_strand_id
1 'polypeptide(L)'
;MVVLGLVLAGVAALLHVYIFWLESVAWTTPRARATFGTTEDEARHTRAMAYNQGFYNLFLAIAVVVGIVLVAAGSTGAGATAALVGTGSMLAAALVLLLSDRTKASAAIKQGTVPLLAVVALVIGLLAG
;
A
#
# COMPACT_ATOMS: atom_id res chain seq x y z
N MET A 1 -13.46 15.91 5.75
CA MET A 1 -12.15 15.21 5.63
C MET A 1 -12.28 13.76 5.15
N VAL A 2 -13.44 13.09 5.31
CA VAL A 2 -13.67 11.71 4.81
C VAL A 2 -13.37 11.55 3.31
N VAL A 3 -13.95 12.41 2.44
CA VAL A 3 -13.71 12.35 0.99
C VAL A 3 -12.23 12.48 0.65
N LEU A 4 -11.52 13.42 1.28
CA LEU A 4 -10.08 13.58 1.10
C LEU A 4 -9.31 12.31 1.52
N GLY A 5 -9.67 11.73 2.68
CA GLY A 5 -9.10 10.47 3.15
C GLY A 5 -9.31 9.32 2.18
N LEU A 6 -10.51 9.20 1.58
CA LEU A 6 -10.81 8.18 0.57
C LEU A 6 -10.05 8.40 -0.74
N VAL A 7 -9.89 9.64 -1.20
CA VAL A 7 -9.07 9.97 -2.38
C VAL A 7 -7.62 9.57 -2.14
N LEU A 8 -7.04 9.95 -0.99
CA LEU A 8 -5.69 9.58 -0.61
C LEU A 8 -5.54 8.05 -0.48
N ALA A 9 -6.53 7.37 0.09
CA ALA A 9 -6.57 5.91 0.17
C ALA A 9 -6.56 5.29 -1.24
N GLY A 10 -7.35 5.83 -2.18
CA GLY A 10 -7.33 5.40 -3.58
C GLY A 10 -5.95 5.57 -4.23
N VAL A 11 -5.28 6.69 -3.99
CA VAL A 11 -3.90 6.90 -4.48
C VAL A 11 -2.93 5.88 -3.86
N ALA A 12 -3.06 5.58 -2.56
CA ALA A 12 -2.28 4.54 -1.91
C ALA A 12 -2.53 3.16 -2.51
N ALA A 13 -3.79 2.82 -2.80
CA ALA A 13 -4.16 1.56 -3.46
C ALA A 13 -3.53 1.46 -4.86
N LEU A 14 -3.57 2.52 -5.66
CA LEU A 14 -2.93 2.55 -6.99
C LEU A 14 -1.42 2.35 -6.90
N LEU A 15 -0.75 2.97 -5.92
CA LEU A 15 0.67 2.74 -5.66
C LEU A 15 0.95 1.27 -5.34
N HIS A 16 0.11 0.62 -4.52
CA HIS A 16 0.29 -0.78 -4.16
C HIS A 16 -0.05 -1.75 -5.29
N VAL A 17 -0.96 -1.39 -6.20
CA VAL A 17 -1.15 -2.11 -7.48
C VAL A 17 0.10 -2.02 -8.36
N TYR A 18 0.75 -0.85 -8.41
CA TYR A 18 2.02 -0.71 -9.12
C TYR A 18 3.14 -1.55 -8.47
N ILE A 19 3.23 -1.58 -7.14
CA ILE A 19 4.17 -2.44 -6.40
C ILE A 19 3.87 -3.91 -6.68
N PHE A 20 2.60 -4.34 -6.62
CA PHE A 20 2.17 -5.69 -7.01
C PHE A 20 2.67 -6.06 -8.41
N TRP A 21 2.51 -5.18 -9.40
CA TRP A 21 2.98 -5.44 -10.75
C TRP A 21 4.50 -5.61 -10.79
N LEU A 22 5.26 -4.76 -10.08
CA LEU A 22 6.70 -4.91 -10.00
C LEU A 22 7.12 -6.24 -9.36
N GLU A 23 6.46 -6.66 -8.28
CA GLU A 23 6.81 -7.85 -7.50
C GLU A 23 6.34 -9.16 -8.14
N SER A 24 5.19 -9.16 -8.81
CA SER A 24 4.57 -10.38 -9.36
C SER A 24 4.87 -10.60 -10.84
N VAL A 25 5.03 -9.52 -11.61
CA VAL A 25 5.19 -9.59 -13.07
C VAL A 25 6.61 -9.17 -13.47
N ALA A 26 7.08 -8.02 -12.98
CA ALA A 26 8.32 -7.42 -13.46
C ALA A 26 9.56 -7.70 -12.59
N TRP A 27 9.48 -8.59 -11.60
CA TRP A 27 10.48 -8.71 -10.53
C TRP A 27 11.92 -8.89 -10.99
N THR A 28 12.14 -9.72 -12.02
CA THR A 28 13.47 -9.99 -12.56
C THR A 28 13.93 -8.97 -13.59
N THR A 29 13.13 -7.94 -13.90
CA THR A 29 13.48 -6.90 -14.88
C THR A 29 14.45 -5.86 -14.28
N PRO A 30 15.24 -5.14 -15.11
CA PRO A 30 16.12 -4.07 -14.63
C PRO A 30 15.37 -2.98 -13.84
N ARG A 31 14.11 -2.69 -14.20
CA ARG A 31 13.29 -1.67 -13.54
C ARG A 31 12.96 -2.05 -12.09
N ALA A 32 12.52 -3.28 -11.87
CA ALA A 32 12.23 -3.77 -10.52
C ALA A 32 13.53 -3.82 -9.70
N ARG A 33 14.62 -4.34 -10.27
CA ARG A 33 15.93 -4.35 -9.60
C ARG A 33 16.41 -2.96 -9.18
N ALA A 34 16.27 -1.95 -10.04
CA ALA A 34 16.61 -0.58 -9.69
C ALA A 34 15.70 0.00 -8.59
N THR A 35 14.43 -0.43 -8.53
CA THR A 35 13.47 0.03 -7.53
C THR A 35 13.73 -0.59 -6.16
N PHE A 36 14.00 -1.90 -6.11
CA PHE A 36 14.19 -2.66 -4.88
C PHE A 36 15.67 -2.77 -4.45
N GLY A 37 16.60 -2.34 -5.30
CA GLY A 37 18.04 -2.40 -5.06
C GLY A 37 18.54 -3.84 -4.96
N THR A 38 18.15 -4.69 -5.90
CA THR A 38 18.56 -6.11 -5.98
C THR A 38 19.48 -6.34 -7.18
N THR A 39 20.41 -7.28 -7.02
CA THR A 39 21.19 -7.84 -8.12
C THR A 39 20.34 -8.80 -8.96
N GLU A 40 20.85 -9.21 -10.12
CA GLU A 40 20.15 -10.16 -10.98
C GLU A 40 19.97 -11.53 -10.32
N ASP A 41 21.01 -12.04 -9.66
CA ASP A 41 20.94 -13.32 -8.97
C ASP A 41 20.01 -13.27 -7.76
N GLU A 42 20.07 -12.20 -6.95
CA GLU A 42 19.11 -12.01 -5.85
C GLU A 42 17.66 -12.00 -6.36
N ALA A 43 17.38 -11.27 -7.43
CA ALA A 43 16.04 -11.20 -8.02
C ALA A 43 15.57 -12.57 -8.53
N ARG A 44 16.47 -13.37 -9.13
CA ARG A 44 16.15 -14.73 -9.57
C ARG A 44 15.83 -15.65 -8.38
N HIS A 45 16.65 -15.62 -7.33
CA HIS A 45 16.47 -16.48 -6.16
C HIS A 45 15.26 -16.12 -5.30
N THR A 46 14.84 -14.85 -5.31
CA THR A 46 13.70 -14.35 -4.50
C THR A 46 12.38 -14.25 -5.26
N ARG A 47 12.34 -14.65 -6.54
CA ARG A 47 11.15 -14.47 -7.41
C ARG A 47 9.85 -15.02 -6.82
N ALA A 48 9.87 -16.21 -6.22
CA ALA A 48 8.67 -16.79 -5.62
C ALA A 48 8.20 -16.03 -4.37
N MET A 49 9.13 -15.53 -3.57
CA MET A 49 8.83 -14.72 -2.39
C MET A 49 8.23 -13.37 -2.81
N ALA A 50 8.85 -12.69 -3.77
CA ALA A 50 8.34 -11.43 -4.31
C ALA A 50 6.95 -11.58 -4.93
N TYR A 51 6.72 -12.66 -5.69
CA TYR A 51 5.40 -12.95 -6.23
C TYR A 51 4.32 -12.99 -5.13
N ASN A 52 4.59 -13.69 -4.03
CA ASN A 52 3.64 -13.74 -2.92
C ASN A 52 3.46 -12.37 -2.23
N GLN A 53 4.55 -11.61 -2.04
CA GLN A 53 4.48 -10.23 -1.52
C GLN A 53 3.62 -9.31 -2.38
N GLY A 54 3.75 -9.44 -3.70
CA GLY A 54 2.91 -8.69 -4.64
C GLY A 54 1.43 -8.97 -4.42
N PHE A 55 1.02 -10.21 -4.23
CA PHE A 55 -0.38 -10.53 -3.97
C PHE A 55 -0.89 -9.99 -2.64
N TYR A 56 -0.06 -9.97 -1.59
CA TYR A 56 -0.43 -9.26 -0.36
C TYR A 56 -0.69 -7.77 -0.64
N ASN A 57 0.19 -7.10 -1.39
CA ASN A 57 -0.01 -5.70 -1.79
C ASN A 57 -1.29 -5.50 -2.60
N LEU A 58 -1.62 -6.42 -3.52
CA LEU A 58 -2.87 -6.40 -4.28
C LEU A 58 -4.10 -6.53 -3.38
N PHE A 59 -4.10 -7.46 -2.41
CA PHE A 59 -5.24 -7.65 -1.53
C PHE A 59 -5.47 -6.46 -0.60
N LEU A 60 -4.41 -5.79 -0.14
CA LEU A 60 -4.53 -4.52 0.57
C LEU A 60 -5.18 -3.44 -0.29
N ALA A 61 -4.78 -3.33 -1.56
CA ALA A 61 -5.40 -2.39 -2.50
C ALA A 61 -6.88 -2.72 -2.75
N ILE A 62 -7.24 -4.01 -2.89
CA ILE A 62 -8.64 -4.45 -3.03
C ILE A 62 -9.46 -4.06 -1.81
N ALA A 63 -8.94 -4.28 -0.59
CA ALA A 63 -9.64 -3.87 0.64
C ALA A 63 -9.95 -2.36 0.66
N VAL A 64 -9.01 -1.53 0.21
CA VAL A 64 -9.23 -0.08 0.06
C VAL A 64 -10.31 0.24 -0.96
N VAL A 65 -10.25 -0.36 -2.16
CA VAL A 65 -11.23 -0.12 -3.22
C VAL A 65 -12.63 -0.54 -2.78
N VAL A 66 -12.76 -1.72 -2.15
CA VAL A 66 -14.02 -2.18 -1.55
C VAL A 66 -14.51 -1.19 -0.50
N GLY A 67 -13.60 -0.69 0.34
CA GLY A 67 -13.92 0.32 1.35
C GLY A 67 -14.51 1.60 0.74
N ILE A 68 -13.88 2.13 -0.31
CA ILE A 68 -14.35 3.32 -1.04
C ILE A 68 -15.75 3.08 -1.63
N VAL A 69 -15.97 1.93 -2.28
CA VAL A 69 -17.27 1.56 -2.87
C VAL A 69 -18.35 1.47 -1.80
N LEU A 70 -18.06 0.87 -0.65
CA LEU A 70 -19.02 0.75 0.45
C LEU A 70 -19.38 2.11 1.05
N VAL A 71 -18.43 3.05 1.19
CA VAL A 71 -18.76 4.42 1.61
C VAL A 71 -19.65 5.11 0.57
N ALA A 72 -19.32 4.98 -0.72
CA ALA A 72 -20.13 5.55 -1.80
C ALA A 72 -21.56 4.96 -1.85
N ALA A 73 -21.73 3.71 -1.44
CA ALA A 73 -23.02 3.02 -1.34
C ALA A 73 -23.79 3.32 -0.03
N GLY A 74 -23.29 4.21 0.83
CA GLY A 74 -23.94 4.61 2.10
C GLY A 74 -23.59 3.75 3.31
N SER A 75 -22.75 2.72 3.16
CA SER A 75 -22.29 1.86 4.25
C SER A 75 -20.99 2.39 4.87
N THR A 76 -21.02 3.60 5.40
CA THR A 76 -19.83 4.34 5.86
C THR A 76 -18.99 3.56 6.88
N GLY A 77 -19.59 2.93 7.89
CA GLY A 77 -18.85 2.20 8.92
C GLY A 77 -18.02 1.04 8.36
N ALA A 78 -18.64 0.18 7.55
CA ALA A 78 -17.95 -0.95 6.90
C ALA A 78 -16.91 -0.46 5.89
N GLY A 79 -17.26 0.56 5.10
CA GLY A 79 -16.38 1.10 4.06
C GLY A 79 -15.13 1.78 4.63
N ALA A 80 -15.31 2.63 5.64
CA ALA A 80 -14.21 3.26 6.36
C ALA A 80 -13.31 2.23 7.04
N THR A 81 -13.89 1.20 7.66
CA THR A 81 -13.12 0.11 8.30
C THR A 81 -12.25 -0.61 7.27
N ALA A 82 -12.81 -1.01 6.12
CA ALA A 82 -12.05 -1.69 5.08
C ALA A 82 -10.93 -0.80 4.51
N ALA A 83 -11.22 0.48 4.26
CA ALA A 83 -10.22 1.45 3.80
C ALA A 83 -9.09 1.63 4.82
N LEU A 84 -9.41 1.79 6.10
CA LEU A 84 -8.43 1.95 7.19
C LEU A 84 -7.61 0.69 7.43
N VAL A 85 -8.20 -0.50 7.33
CA VAL A 85 -7.45 -1.77 7.41
C VAL A 85 -6.44 -1.87 6.27
N GLY A 86 -6.86 -1.53 5.04
CA GLY A 86 -5.97 -1.50 3.89
C GLY A 86 -4.83 -0.50 4.06
N THR A 87 -5.13 0.80 4.20
CA THR A 87 -4.10 1.85 4.32
C THR A 87 -3.30 1.76 5.61
N GLY A 88 -3.92 1.35 6.71
CA GLY A 88 -3.25 1.12 7.99
C GLY A 88 -2.23 -0.01 7.91
N SER A 89 -2.56 -1.11 7.22
CA SER A 89 -1.60 -2.21 6.99
C SER A 89 -0.44 -1.78 6.10
N MET A 90 -0.70 -1.01 5.04
CA MET A 90 0.35 -0.43 4.18
C MET A 90 1.30 0.47 4.99
N LEU A 91 0.74 1.34 5.84
CA LEU A 91 1.52 2.20 6.72
C LEU A 91 2.34 1.40 7.75
N ALA A 92 1.73 0.39 8.38
CA ALA A 92 2.40 -0.45 9.35
C ALA A 92 3.55 -1.24 8.70
N ALA A 93 3.36 -1.80 7.51
CA ALA A 93 4.41 -2.48 6.76
C ALA A 93 5.57 -1.53 6.40
N ALA A 94 5.24 -0.30 5.96
CA ALA A 94 6.25 0.72 5.70
C ALA A 94 7.06 1.08 6.95
N LEU A 95 6.40 1.17 8.11
CA LEU A 95 7.07 1.40 9.39
C LEU A 95 7.98 0.23 9.78
N VAL A 96 7.51 -1.01 9.64
CA VAL A 96 8.34 -2.21 9.88
C VAL A 96 9.57 -2.19 8.99
N LEU A 97 9.43 -1.87 7.69
CA LEU A 97 10.57 -1.77 6.77
C LEU A 97 11.55 -0.68 7.20
N LEU A 98 11.06 0.51 7.55
CA LEU A 98 11.90 1.63 8.00
C LEU A 98 12.69 1.30 9.26
N LEU A 99 12.08 0.56 10.19
CA LEU A 99 12.68 0.18 11.47
C LEU A 99 13.63 -1.01 11.34
N SER A 100 13.37 -1.94 10.42
CA SER A 100 14.17 -3.16 10.25
C SER A 100 15.37 -2.97 9.32
N ASP A 101 15.27 -2.12 8.30
CA ASP A 101 16.36 -1.86 7.35
C ASP A 101 16.44 -0.39 6.93
N ARG A 102 17.40 0.32 7.54
CA ARG A 102 17.65 1.74 7.26
C ARG A 102 18.11 2.01 5.82
N THR A 103 18.70 1.02 5.13
CA THR A 103 19.09 1.18 3.72
C THR A 103 17.87 1.29 2.80
N LYS A 104 16.71 0.83 3.25
CA LYS A 104 15.43 0.90 2.53
C LYS A 104 14.55 2.07 2.96
N ALA A 105 15.06 3.02 3.75
CA ALA A 105 14.29 4.16 4.26
C ALA A 105 13.58 4.96 3.15
N SER A 106 14.24 5.20 2.01
CA SER A 106 13.59 5.90 0.89
C SER A 106 12.38 5.14 0.34
N ALA A 107 12.47 3.82 0.22
CA ALA A 107 11.37 2.99 -0.24
C ALA A 107 10.22 2.97 0.79
N ALA A 108 10.56 2.81 2.08
CA ALA A 108 9.59 2.86 3.17
C ALA A 108 8.83 4.19 3.21
N ILE A 109 9.52 5.32 3.11
CA ILE A 109 8.90 6.66 3.10
C ILE A 109 7.97 6.81 1.89
N LYS A 110 8.42 6.42 0.69
CA LYS A 110 7.61 6.56 -0.54
C LYS A 110 6.32 5.75 -0.47
N GLN A 111 6.38 4.51 0.01
CA GLN A 111 5.19 3.66 0.10
C GLN A 111 4.29 3.96 1.31
N GLY A 112 4.85 4.50 2.41
CA GLY A 112 4.12 4.80 3.65
C GLY A 112 3.49 6.19 3.73
N THR A 113 3.99 7.17 2.98
CA THR A 113 3.53 8.57 3.09
C THR A 113 2.06 8.74 2.70
N VAL A 114 1.65 8.22 1.53
CA VAL A 114 0.25 8.37 1.07
C VAL A 114 -0.73 7.60 1.98
N PRO A 115 -0.44 6.35 2.40
CA PRO A 115 -1.25 5.67 3.42
C PRO A 115 -1.37 6.45 4.74
N LEU A 116 -0.29 7.08 5.23
CA LEU A 116 -0.33 7.92 6.44
C LEU A 116 -1.32 9.07 6.28
N LEU A 117 -1.22 9.83 5.18
CA LEU A 117 -2.12 10.94 4.90
C LEU A 117 -3.58 10.47 4.78
N ALA A 118 -3.80 9.32 4.16
CA ALA A 118 -5.12 8.71 4.05
C ALA A 118 -5.71 8.37 5.43
N VAL A 119 -4.95 7.68 6.28
CA VAL A 119 -5.36 7.33 7.65
C VAL A 119 -5.70 8.57 8.45
N VAL A 120 -4.81 9.57 8.47
CA VAL A 120 -5.01 10.80 9.24
C VAL A 120 -6.25 11.56 8.76
N ALA A 121 -6.38 11.80 7.45
CA ALA A 121 -7.51 12.54 6.90
C ALA A 121 -8.84 11.80 7.09
N LEU A 122 -8.85 10.47 6.93
CA LEU A 122 -10.05 9.66 7.10
C LEU A 122 -10.47 9.62 8.57
N VAL A 123 -9.55 9.38 9.51
CA VAL A 123 -9.85 9.38 10.95
C VAL A 123 -10.35 10.74 11.42
N ILE A 124 -9.68 11.84 11.05
CA ILE A 124 -10.16 13.19 11.36
C ILE A 124 -11.56 13.42 10.78
N GLY A 125 -11.80 12.93 9.56
CA GLY A 125 -13.09 13.04 8.90
C GLY A 125 -14.22 12.32 9.62
N LEU A 126 -13.95 11.15 10.19
CA LEU A 126 -14.93 10.34 10.92
C LEU A 126 -15.16 10.88 12.34
N LEU A 127 -14.15 11.49 12.96
CA LEU A 127 -14.29 12.06 14.31
C LEU A 127 -14.94 13.45 14.32
N ALA A 128 -14.83 14.20 13.21
CA ALA A 128 -15.41 15.54 13.07
C ALA A 128 -16.85 15.52 12.53
N GLY A 129 -17.42 14.36 12.25
CA GLY A 129 -18.76 14.18 11.65
C GLY A 129 -19.47 12.95 12.18
#